data_AF-A0A6L2MHD5-F1
#
_entry.id   AF-A0A6L2MHD5-F1
#
_cell.length_a   1.000
_cell.length_b   1.000
_cell.length_c   1.000
_cell.angle_alpha   90.00
_cell.angle_beta   90.00
_cell.angle_gamma   90.00
#
_symmetry.space_group_name_H-M   'P 1'
#
loop_
_entity.id
_entity.type
_entity.pdbx_description
1 polymer ?
#
loop_
_entity_poly.entity_id
_entity_poly.type
_entity_poly.pdbx_seq_one_letter_code
_entity_poly.pdbx_strand_id
1 'polypeptide(L)'
;MLEGYKVVNVPRAEDKKSQSSLYAQLEAIADMKFTYVATCQDYGNQKRTGDRRATDILNLMVNHPSLRVAYIDEFEERVGGKSQKVFYFVLVKAVDNLD
;
A
#
# COMPACT_ATOMS: atom_id res chain seq x y z
N MET A 1 3.71 -32.12 4.53
CA MET A 1 4.75 -31.91 5.56
C MET A 1 5.96 -31.29 4.88
N LEU A 2 6.31 -30.07 5.27
CA LEU A 2 7.51 -29.35 4.80
C LEU A 2 8.70 -29.88 5.59
N GLU A 3 9.48 -30.77 5.00
CA GLU A 3 10.63 -31.38 5.67
C GLU A 3 11.92 -30.72 5.17
N GLY A 4 12.56 -30.00 6.08
CA GLY A 4 14.01 -29.83 6.14
C GLY A 4 14.68 -29.04 5.00
N TYR A 5 14.92 -27.75 5.22
CA TYR A 5 16.01 -27.04 4.55
C TYR A 5 16.92 -26.38 5.59
N LYS A 6 17.94 -27.13 6.01
CA LYS A 6 19.19 -26.56 6.52
C LYS A 6 20.29 -26.96 5.55
N VAL A 7 20.71 -26.01 4.72
CA VAL A 7 21.97 -26.08 3.98
C VAL A 7 22.72 -24.79 4.27
N VAL A 8 23.66 -24.85 5.23
CA VAL A 8 24.67 -23.80 5.37
C VAL A 8 25.70 -24.06 4.28
N ASN A 9 25.46 -23.50 3.10
CA ASN A 9 26.46 -23.42 2.03
C ASN A 9 26.82 -21.95 1.84
N VAL A 10 28.10 -21.62 1.95
CA VAL A 10 28.58 -20.25 1.76
C VAL A 10 28.42 -19.93 0.26
N PRO A 11 27.53 -19.03 -0.17
CA PRO A 11 27.14 -18.95 -1.57
C PRO A 11 28.22 -18.25 -2.41
N ARG A 12 28.53 -18.80 -3.60
CA ARG A 12 29.29 -18.10 -4.63
C ARG A 12 28.53 -16.86 -5.10
N ALA A 13 29.24 -15.85 -5.63
CA ALA A 13 28.65 -14.57 -6.01
C ALA A 13 27.48 -14.69 -7.01
N GLU A 14 27.50 -15.70 -7.88
CA GLU A 14 26.43 -16.00 -8.86
C GLU A 14 25.18 -16.58 -8.18
N ASP A 15 25.35 -17.44 -7.17
CA ASP A 15 24.26 -18.00 -6.37
C ASP A 15 23.56 -16.92 -5.55
N LYS A 16 24.31 -15.93 -5.03
CA LYS A 16 23.73 -14.77 -4.32
C LYS A 16 22.81 -13.94 -5.22
N LYS A 17 23.19 -13.78 -6.50
CA LYS A 17 22.41 -13.02 -7.49
C LYS A 17 21.14 -13.76 -7.90
N SER A 18 21.23 -15.08 -8.05
CA SER A 18 20.08 -15.97 -8.33
C SER A 18 19.10 -16.04 -7.15
N GLN A 19 19.60 -16.16 -5.92
CA GLN A 19 18.77 -16.12 -4.71
C GLN A 19 18.07 -14.77 -4.57
N SER A 20 18.79 -13.65 -4.75
CA SER A 20 18.20 -12.31 -4.69
C SER A 20 17.08 -12.10 -5.72
N SER A 21 17.21 -12.64 -6.94
CA SER A 21 16.16 -12.51 -7.96
C SER A 21 14.93 -13.36 -7.66
N LEU A 22 15.11 -14.53 -7.05
CA LEU A 22 14.02 -15.38 -6.60
C LEU A 22 13.25 -14.74 -5.44
N TYR A 23 13.96 -14.16 -4.47
CA TYR A 23 13.33 -13.42 -3.37
C TYR A 23 12.49 -12.24 -3.87
N ALA A 24 13.03 -11.44 -4.79
CA ALA A 24 12.27 -10.32 -5.38
C ALA A 24 11.01 -10.78 -6.14
N GLN A 25 11.08 -11.92 -6.83
CA GLN A 25 9.91 -12.51 -7.49
C GLN A 25 8.87 -13.02 -6.49
N LEU A 26 9.30 -13.66 -5.40
CA LEU A 26 8.40 -14.12 -4.35
C LEU A 26 7.71 -12.95 -3.62
N GLU A 27 8.45 -11.88 -3.36
CA GLU A 27 7.92 -10.63 -2.79
C GLU A 27 6.89 -9.99 -3.74
N ALA A 28 7.20 -9.89 -5.04
CA ALA A 28 6.26 -9.37 -6.03
C ALA A 28 4.98 -10.22 -6.14
N ILE A 29 5.09 -11.55 -6.06
CA ILE A 29 3.94 -12.46 -6.05
C ILE A 29 3.14 -12.29 -4.76
N ALA A 30 3.80 -12.12 -3.61
CA ALA A 30 3.14 -11.89 -2.33
C ALA A 30 2.37 -10.56 -2.34
N ASP A 31 2.97 -9.48 -2.84
CA ASP A 31 2.32 -8.18 -2.98
C ASP A 31 1.12 -8.20 -3.94
N MET A 32 1.19 -9.02 -4.99
CA MET A 32 0.09 -9.21 -5.94
C MET A 32 -1.05 -10.03 -5.32
N LYS A 33 -0.73 -11.07 -4.54
CA LYS A 33 -1.72 -12.03 -4.03
C LYS A 33 -2.33 -11.64 -2.69
N PHE A 34 -1.55 -10.99 -1.83
CA PHE A 34 -1.94 -10.63 -0.47
C PHE A 34 -2.04 -9.13 -0.39
N THR A 35 -3.11 -8.59 -0.96
CA THR A 35 -3.47 -7.18 -0.78
C THR A 35 -4.61 -7.11 0.21
N TYR A 36 -4.34 -6.58 1.40
CA TYR A 36 -5.41 -6.24 2.33
C TYR A 36 -5.92 -4.86 1.94
N VAL A 37 -7.23 -4.72 1.75
CA VAL A 37 -7.87 -3.42 1.48
C VAL A 37 -8.73 -3.06 2.68
N ALA A 38 -8.41 -1.95 3.33
CA ALA A 38 -9.26 -1.36 4.38
C ALA A 38 -10.01 -0.16 3.79
N THR A 39 -11.33 -0.11 4.00
CA THR A 39 -12.13 1.05 3.63
C THR A 39 -12.11 2.07 4.76
N CYS A 40 -11.62 3.27 4.49
CA CYS A 40 -11.55 4.37 5.45
C CYS A 40 -12.22 5.59 4.83
N GLN A 41 -13.55 5.59 4.78
CA GLN A 41 -14.32 6.63 4.07
C GLN A 41 -13.96 8.06 4.52
N ASP A 42 -13.69 8.25 5.81
CA ASP A 42 -13.33 9.56 6.37
C ASP A 42 -11.86 9.96 6.12
N TYR A 43 -11.03 9.07 5.56
CA TYR A 43 -9.60 9.30 5.40
C TYR A 43 -9.30 10.52 4.53
N GLY A 44 -10.00 10.69 3.40
CA GLY A 44 -9.81 11.85 2.53
C GLY A 44 -10.09 13.19 3.23
N ASN A 45 -11.13 13.23 4.08
CA ASN A 45 -11.45 14.41 4.88
C ASN A 45 -10.42 14.63 6.01
N GLN A 46 -9.98 13.57 6.68
CA GLN A 46 -8.95 13.63 7.70
C GLN A 46 -7.61 14.13 7.12
N LYS A 47 -7.24 13.67 5.92
CA LYS A 47 -6.04 14.11 5.20
C LYS A 47 -6.12 15.60 4.85
N ARG A 48 -7.26 16.08 4.33
CA ARG A 48 -7.46 17.51 4.00
C ARG A 48 -7.46 18.43 5.21
N THR A 49 -8.01 17.97 6.33
CA THR A 49 -8.09 18.76 7.57
C THR A 49 -6.83 18.66 8.43
N GLY A 50 -5.85 17.82 8.05
CA GLY A 50 -4.63 17.60 8.82
C GLY A 50 -4.88 16.87 10.15
N ASP A 51 -5.92 16.05 10.23
CA ASP A 51 -6.26 15.27 11.41
C ASP A 51 -5.20 14.18 11.66
N ARG A 52 -4.74 14.02 12.91
CA ARG A 52 -3.74 13.01 13.26
C ARG A 52 -4.16 11.59 12.88
N ARG A 53 -5.46 11.30 12.81
CA ARG A 53 -5.98 9.98 12.42
C ARG A 53 -5.56 9.61 11.00
N ALA A 54 -5.41 10.58 10.09
CA ALA A 54 -4.84 10.33 8.78
C ALA A 54 -3.37 9.91 8.88
N THR A 55 -2.58 10.54 9.75
CA THR A 55 -1.19 10.15 10.02
C THR A 55 -1.10 8.74 10.63
N ASP A 56 -2.00 8.39 11.55
CA ASP A 56 -2.05 7.04 12.14
C ASP A 56 -2.34 5.98 11.07
N ILE A 57 -3.26 6.27 10.15
CA ILE A 57 -3.58 5.38 9.00
C ILE A 57 -2.40 5.27 8.04
N LEU A 58 -1.73 6.38 7.71
CA LEU A 58 -0.50 6.38 6.91
C LEU A 58 0.59 5.52 7.56
N ASN A 59 0.84 5.69 8.85
CA ASN A 59 1.79 4.87 9.60
C ASN A 59 1.44 3.39 9.55
N LEU A 60 0.15 3.06 9.59
CA LEU A 60 -0.33 1.68 9.48
C LEU A 60 -0.04 1.11 8.07
N MET A 61 -0.23 1.89 7.01
CA MET A 61 0.15 1.49 5.65
C MET A 61 1.67 1.33 5.48
N VAL A 62 2.49 2.22 6.06
CA VAL A 62 3.95 2.13 6.02
C VAL A 62 4.45 0.86 6.73
N ASN A 63 3.89 0.54 7.89
CA ASN A 63 4.26 -0.64 8.67
C ASN A 63 3.76 -1.95 8.06
N HIS A 64 2.76 -1.89 7.18
CA HIS A 64 2.17 -3.04 6.50
C HIS A 64 2.13 -2.80 4.98
N PRO A 65 3.23 -3.04 4.25
CA PRO A 65 3.36 -2.71 2.82
C PRO A 65 2.28 -3.33 1.91
N SER A 66 1.73 -4.47 2.33
CA SER A 66 0.66 -5.18 1.65
C SER A 66 -0.73 -4.54 1.84
N LEU A 67 -0.88 -3.60 2.78
CA LEU A 67 -2.13 -2.89 3.05
C LEU A 67 -2.32 -1.74 2.06
N ARG A 68 -3.55 -1.62 1.57
CA ARG A 68 -4.04 -0.48 0.81
C ARG A 68 -5.26 0.11 1.49
N VAL A 69 -5.42 1.43 1.40
CA VAL A 69 -6.58 2.13 1.95
C VAL A 69 -7.45 2.64 0.82
N ALA A 70 -8.74 2.32 0.87
CA ALA A 70 -9.73 2.80 -0.07
C ALA A 70 -10.63 3.84 0.61
N TYR A 71 -10.85 4.98 -0.06
CA TYR A 71 -11.73 6.04 0.44
C TYR A 71 -12.44 6.75 -0.71
N ILE A 72 -13.50 7.50 -0.40
CA ILE A 72 -14.17 8.38 -1.35
C ILE A 72 -13.66 9.79 -1.12
N ASP A 73 -13.15 10.43 -2.17
CA ASP A 73 -12.80 11.83 -2.13
C ASP A 73 -13.92 12.68 -2.73
N GLU A 74 -14.33 13.70 -1.99
CA GLU A 74 -15.43 14.59 -2.34
C GLU A 74 -14.91 15.98 -2.71
N PHE A 75 -15.21 16.42 -3.93
CA PHE A 75 -14.84 17.74 -4.44
C PHE A 75 -16.08 18.56 -4.80
N GLU A 76 -15.96 19.88 -4.68
CA GLU A 76 -16.93 20.80 -5.25
C GLU A 76 -16.38 21.35 -6.56
N GLU A 77 -17.04 21.03 -7.68
CA GLU A 77 -16.74 21.61 -8.98
C GLU A 77 -17.81 22.64 -9.37
N ARG A 78 -17.40 23.71 -10.07
CA ARG A 78 -18.32 24.70 -10.63
C ARG A 78 -18.53 24.42 -12.11
N VAL A 79 -19.70 23.86 -12.44
CA VAL A 79 -20.12 23.64 -13.84
C VAL A 79 -21.28 24.58 -14.14
N GLY A 80 -21.11 25.48 -15.11
CA GLY A 80 -22.16 26.42 -15.53
C GLY A 80 -22.64 27.37 -14.42
N GLY A 81 -21.75 27.75 -13.50
CA GLY A 81 -22.08 28.68 -12.40
C GLY A 81 -22.81 28.05 -11.20
N LYS A 82 -23.08 26.74 -11.23
CA LYS A 82 -23.62 25.98 -10.09
C LYS A 82 -22.54 25.08 -9.50
N SER A 83 -22.48 25.01 -8.18
CA SER A 83 -21.62 24.06 -7.45
C SER A 83 -22.24 22.67 -7.48
N GLN A 84 -21.46 21.67 -7.91
CA GLN A 84 -21.85 20.26 -7.89
C GLN A 84 -20.81 19.47 -7.10
N LYS A 85 -21.30 18.51 -6.29
CA LYS A 85 -20.44 17.54 -5.61
C LYS A 85 -20.04 16.43 -6.57
N VAL A 86 -18.74 16.17 -6.65
CA VAL A 86 -18.12 15.12 -7.45
C VAL A 86 -17.40 14.17 -6.50
N PHE A 87 -17.53 12.87 -6.76
CA PHE A 87 -16.97 11.81 -5.93
C PHE A 87 -15.98 10.96 -6.74
N TYR A 88 -14.79 10.77 -6.19
CA TYR A 88 -13.78 9.87 -6.75
C TYR A 88 -13.50 8.73 -5.79
N PHE A 89 -13.50 7.50 -6.29
CA PHE A 89 -13.00 6.36 -5.53
C PHE A 89 -11.48 6.34 -5.60
N VAL A 90 -10.84 6.44 -4.44
CA VAL A 90 -9.38 6.45 -4.33
C VAL A 90 -8.91 5.17 -3.64
N LEU A 91 -7.84 4.58 -4.18
CA LEU A 91 -7.12 3.47 -3.57
C LEU A 91 -5.65 3.88 -3.45
N VAL A 92 -5.16 4.01 -2.22
CA VAL A 92 -3.78 4.42 -1.92
C VAL A 92 -2.96 3.29 -1.31
N LYS A 93 -1.65 3.40 -1.45
CA LYS A 93 -0.65 2.60 -0.75
C LYS A 93 0.47 3.52 -0.26
N ALA A 94 1.14 3.17 0.83
CA ALA A 94 2.31 3.92 1.25
C ALA A 94 3.53 3.61 0.36
N VAL A 95 4.22 4.65 -0.09
CA VAL A 95 5.54 4.61 -0.75
C VAL A 95 6.40 5.72 -0.16
N ASP A 96 7.60 5.41 0.32
CA ASP A 96 8.53 6.39 0.89
C ASP A 96 7.92 7.30 2.00
N ASN A 97 7.03 6.72 2.81
CA ASN A 97 6.24 7.42 3.86
C ASN A 97 5.24 8.46 3.33
N LEU A 98 4.87 8.36 2.06
CA LEU A 98 3.83 9.13 1.40
C LEU A 98 2.73 8.20 0.91
N ASP A 99 1.49 8.69 0.84
CA ASP A 99 0.31 7.97 0.35
C ASP A 99 -0.27 8.55 -0.95
#